data_AF-A0A2R6G8F5-F1
#
_entry.id   AF-A0A2R6G8F5-F1
#
_cell.length_a   1.000
_cell.length_b   1.000
_cell.length_c   1.000
_cell.angle_alpha   90.00
_cell.angle_beta   90.00
_cell.angle_gamma   90.00
#
_symmetry.space_group_name_H-M   'P 1'
#
loop_
_entity.id
_entity.type
_entity.pdbx_description
1 polymer ?
#
loop_
_entity_poly.entity_id
_entity_poly.type
_entity_poly.pdbx_seq_one_letter_code
_entity_poly.pdbx_strand_id
1 'polypeptide(L)' 'MEDTITVLIDGDAYEVTPRCSVADLEDRVDCLESPLHVRGEDREYVLPNDAVFSNCVETGARLTVVPAPG' A
#
# COMPACT_ATOMS: atom_id res chain seq x y z
N MET A 1 6.91 19.26 -5.08
CA MET A 1 5.86 18.25 -5.18
C MET A 1 6.12 17.31 -4.04
N GLU A 2 5.15 17.11 -3.14
CA GLU A 2 5.33 16.16 -2.05
C GLU A 2 5.38 14.77 -2.64
N ASP A 3 6.45 14.05 -2.32
CA ASP A 3 6.68 12.67 -2.70
C ASP A 3 5.64 11.77 -2.01
N THR A 4 4.53 11.44 -2.69
CA THR A 4 3.46 10.56 -2.19
C THR A 4 3.46 9.22 -2.92
N ILE A 5 2.85 8.21 -2.32
CA ILE A 5 2.67 6.87 -2.91
C ILE A 5 1.17 6.72 -3.17
N THR A 6 0.81 6.28 -4.38
CA THR A 6 -0.59 6.03 -4.73
C THR A 6 -0.91 4.56 -4.54
N VAL A 7 -1.85 4.25 -3.65
CA VAL A 7 -2.31 2.88 -3.37
C VAL A 7 -3.75 2.73 -3.87
N LEU A 8 -4.00 1.80 -4.78
CA LEU A 8 -5.34 1.48 -5.26
C LEU A 8 -5.94 0.36 -4.41
N ILE A 9 -7.11 0.59 -3.84
CA ILE A 9 -7.81 -0.34 -2.97
C ILE A 9 -9.23 -0.45 -3.48
N ASP A 10 -9.65 -1.65 -3.88
CA ASP A 10 -10.98 -1.91 -4.45
C ASP A 10 -11.35 -1.01 -5.66
N GLY A 11 -10.35 -0.44 -6.34
CA GLY A 11 -10.53 0.49 -7.46
C GLY A 11 -10.47 1.98 -7.09
N ASP A 12 -10.47 2.31 -5.80
CA ASP A 12 -10.26 3.66 -5.30
C ASP A 12 -8.77 3.97 -5.10
N ALA A 13 -8.33 5.17 -5.48
CA ALA A 13 -6.94 5.59 -5.36
C ALA A 13 -6.73 6.41 -4.08
N TYR A 14 -5.81 5.96 -3.24
CA TYR A 14 -5.43 6.58 -1.97
C TYR A 14 -4.01 7.11 -2.03
N GLU A 15 -3.85 8.41 -1.78
CA GLU A 15 -2.54 9.02 -1.67
C GLU A 15 -2.04 8.93 -0.23
N VAL A 16 -0.96 8.19 -0.02
CA VAL A 16 -0.30 8.07 1.28
C VAL A 16 1.08 8.65 1.27
N THR A 17 1.53 9.09 2.44
CA THR A 17 2.91 9.51 2.62
C THR A 17 3.83 8.27 2.61
N PRO A 18 5.09 8.39 2.17
CA PRO A 18 6.06 7.30 2.22
C PRO A 18 6.29 6.76 3.64
N ARG A 19 6.04 7.59 4.66
CA ARG A 19 6.15 7.22 6.08
C ARG A 19 4.92 6.51 6.64
N CYS A 20 3.85 6.42 5.85
CA CYS A 20 2.66 5.68 6.22
C CYS A 20 3.02 4.18 6.34
N SER A 21 2.45 3.53 7.35
CA SER A 21 2.57 2.09 7.54
C SER A 21 1.28 1.40 7.09
N VAL A 22 1.34 0.09 6.85
CA VAL A 22 0.13 -0.70 6.55
C VAL A 22 -0.93 -0.54 7.63
N ALA A 23 -0.55 -0.56 8.93
CA ALA A 23 -1.47 -0.33 10.03
C ALA A 23 -2.21 1.01 9.96
N ASP A 24 -1.52 2.07 9.54
CA ASP A 24 -2.12 3.41 9.39
C ASP A 24 -3.09 3.44 8.19
N LEU A 25 -2.76 2.71 7.12
CA LEU A 25 -3.66 2.55 5.98
C LEU A 25 -4.88 1.67 6.33
N GLU A 26 -4.69 0.62 7.13
CA GLU A 26 -5.74 -0.27 7.64
C GLU A 26 -6.73 0.51 8.53
N ASP A 27 -6.25 1.36 9.44
CA ASP A 27 -7.12 2.23 10.26
C ASP A 27 -7.95 3.20 9.40
N ARG A 28 -7.41 3.64 8.26
CA ARG A 28 -8.11 4.52 7.32
C ARG A 28 -9.05 3.77 6.38
N VAL A 29 -8.83 2.48 6.17
CA VAL A 29 -9.55 1.64 5.21
C VAL A 29 -9.96 0.35 5.89
N ASP A 30 -11.18 0.35 6.43
CA ASP A 30 -11.78 -0.74 7.22
C ASP A 30 -11.80 -2.10 6.51
N CYS A 31 -11.67 -2.11 5.18
CA CYS A 31 -11.69 -3.32 4.35
C CYS A 31 -10.31 -3.95 4.09
N LEU A 32 -9.23 -3.42 4.66
CA LEU A 32 -7.90 -4.01 4.51
C LEU A 32 -7.65 -5.07 5.59
N GLU A 33 -7.01 -6.16 5.18
CA GLU A 33 -6.54 -7.21 6.09
C GLU A 33 -5.03 -7.38 5.95
N SER A 34 -4.34 -7.36 7.09
CA SER A 34 -2.92 -7.66 7.18
C SER A 34 -2.63 -9.17 7.13
N PRO A 35 -1.57 -9.64 6.42
CA PRO A 35 -0.60 -8.84 5.68
C PRO A 35 -1.18 -8.27 4.38
N LEU A 36 -0.80 -7.05 4.04
CA LEU A 36 -1.30 -6.35 2.86
C LEU A 36 -0.57 -6.81 1.60
N HIS A 37 -1.31 -7.38 0.66
CA HIS A 37 -0.78 -7.76 -0.64
C HIS A 37 -0.93 -6.59 -1.61
N VAL A 38 0.20 -6.01 -2.04
CA VAL A 38 0.22 -4.91 -3.01
C VAL A 38 0.99 -5.31 -4.26
N ARG A 39 0.46 -4.92 -5.41
CA ARG A 39 1.07 -5.12 -6.71
C ARG A 39 1.49 -3.77 -7.28
N GLY A 40 2.80 -3.55 -7.35
CA GLY A 40 3.40 -2.46 -8.12
C GLY A 40 3.39 -2.78 -9.63
N GLU A 41 3.91 -1.85 -10.43
CA GLU A 41 3.92 -1.96 -11.89
C GLU A 41 4.68 -3.20 -12.41
N ASP A 42 5.80 -3.55 -11.78
CA ASP A 42 6.66 -4.66 -12.19
C ASP A 42 6.70 -5.82 -11.18
N ARG A 43 6.30 -5.58 -9.92
CA ARG A 43 6.50 -6.52 -8.80
C ARG A 43 5.36 -6.52 -7.81
N GLU A 44 5.16 -7.68 -7.18
CA GLU A 44 4.24 -7.87 -6.06
C GLU A 44 5.02 -7.86 -4.74
N TYR A 45 4.44 -7.21 -3.73
CA TYR A 45 4.99 -7.05 -2.40
C TYR A 45 3.94 -7.50 -1.38
N VAL A 46 4.39 -8.21 -0.36
CA VAL A 46 3.57 -8.54 0.80
C VAL A 46 4.08 -7.72 1.96
N LEU A 47 3.31 -6.70 2.35
CA LEU A 47 3.65 -5.76 3.39
C LEU A 47 3.02 -6.23 4.71
N PRO A 48 3.82 -6.61 5.73
CA PRO A 48 3.26 -6.87 7.06
C PRO A 48 2.66 -5.59 7.66
N ASN A 49 1.81 -5.74 8.69
CA ASN A 49 1.10 -4.61 9.31
C ASN A 49 2.02 -3.45 9.76
N ASP A 50 3.23 -3.77 10.24
CA ASP A 50 4.24 -2.79 10.69
C ASP A 50 5.10 -2.22 9.54
N ALA A 51 4.92 -2.68 8.30
CA ALA A 51 5.74 -2.23 7.19
C ALA A 51 5.39 -0.81 6.75
N VAL A 52 6.45 0.00 6.60
CA VAL A 52 6.41 1.35 6.06
C VAL A 52 6.59 1.29 4.55
N PHE A 53 5.72 1.96 3.78
CA PHE A 53 5.75 1.92 2.32
C PHE A 53 7.11 2.34 1.74
N SER A 54 7.74 3.40 2.27
CA SER A 54 9.06 3.87 1.80
C SER A 54 10.18 2.83 1.87
N ASN A 55 10.05 1.77 2.68
CA ASN A 55 11.06 0.71 2.75
C ASN A 55 10.90 -0.32 1.62
N CYS A 56 9.73 -0.39 1.00
CA CYS A 56 9.41 -1.39 -0.01
C CYS A 56 9.21 -0.79 -1.39
N VAL A 57 8.85 0.49 -1.47
CA VAL A 57 8.45 1.17 -2.70
C VAL A 57 8.94 2.60 -2.73
N GLU A 58 9.37 3.03 -3.92
CA GLU A 58 9.79 4.39 -4.18
C GLU A 58 8.61 5.36 -4.16
N THR A 59 8.90 6.60 -3.80
CA THR A 59 7.90 7.67 -3.86
C THR A 59 7.49 7.94 -5.29
N GLY A 60 6.20 8.22 -5.51
CA GLY A 60 5.59 8.31 -6.83
C GLY A 60 5.21 6.95 -7.44
N ALA A 61 5.53 5.83 -6.80
CA ALA A 61 5.08 4.52 -7.26
C ALA A 61 3.56 4.36 -7.09
N ARG A 62 2.98 3.57 -8.00
CA ARG A 62 1.57 3.18 -7.98
C ARG A 62 1.45 1.71 -7.59
N LEU A 63 0.79 1.47 -6.46
CA LEU A 63 0.55 0.16 -5.88
C LEU A 63 -0.92 -0.19 -6.00
N THR A 64 -1.26 -1.43 -6.30
CA THR A 64 -2.63 -1.92 -6.30
C THR A 64 -2.76 -2.99 -5.23
N VAL A 65 -3.58 -2.75 -4.19
CA VAL A 65 -3.94 -3.78 -3.23
C VAL A 65 -4.72 -4.86 -3.97
N VAL A 66 -4.23 -6.08 -3.88
CA VAL A 66 -4.86 -7.27 -4.43
C VAL A 66 -5.17 -8.22 -3.29
N PRO A 67 -6.33 -8.91 -3.28
CA PRO A 67 -6.59 -9.92 -2.28
C PRO A 67 -5.54 -11.04 -2.38
N ALA A 68 -5.05 -11.51 -1.23
CA ALA A 68 -4.16 -12.66 -1.20
C ALA A 68 -4.87 -13.86 -1.90
N PRO A 69 -4.22 -14.56 -2.83
CA PRO A 69 -4.78 -15.81 -3.33
C PRO A 69 -4.84 -16.80 -2.16
N GLY A 70 -6.07 -17.14 -1.74
CA GLY A 70 -6.34 -18.15 -0.71
C GLY A 70 -6.00 -19.57 -1.14
#